data_AF-A0A7S2H185-F1
#
_entry.id   AF-A0A7S2H185-F1
#
_cell.length_a   1.000
_cell.length_b   1.000
_cell.length_c   1.000
_cell.angle_alpha   90.00
_cell.angle_beta   90.00
_cell.angle_gamma   90.00
#
_symmetry.space_group_name_H-M   'P 1'
#
loop_
_entity.id
_entity.type
_entity.pdbx_description
1 polymer ?
#
loop_
_entity_poly.entity_id
_entity_poly.type
_entity_poly.pdbx_seq_one_letter_code
_entity_poly.pdbx_strand_id
1 'polypeptide(L)'
;AEQLRRAVLWPLLEAAQRLPQGQGLEARTCADRSTSAITWTWVVGKEGVDAENKAGPQANMQVDSKVDDHKAKPRRAAQVVLPLLESLFAFVREHFAGNCSSVYGTLGKRLWPPMASYLLQHFDTCDSDGGAGIERFEHNMHAHDFITAKERTLSRHVHDHRHAFGEKRRASLLAEVRGWLLRDDAMLVPVCDADEPGSVTQLLQK
;
A
#
# COMPACT_ATOMS: atom_id res chain seq x y z
N ALA A 1 -18.34 11.58 17.43
CA ALA A 1 -17.86 11.18 16.09
C ALA A 1 -17.50 12.39 15.24
N GLU A 2 -18.44 13.27 14.89
CA GLU A 2 -18.16 14.39 13.96
C GLU A 2 -17.14 15.41 14.52
N GLN A 3 -17.21 15.71 15.82
CA GLN A 3 -16.19 16.53 16.48
C GLN A 3 -14.81 15.86 16.45
N LEU A 4 -14.71 14.57 16.77
CA LEU A 4 -13.44 13.82 16.69
C LEU A 4 -12.87 13.83 15.26
N ARG A 5 -13.76 13.71 14.25
CA ARG A 5 -13.38 13.80 12.83
C ARG A 5 -12.77 15.16 12.50
N ARG A 6 -13.46 16.25 12.84
CA ARG A 6 -13.04 17.62 12.48
C ARG A 6 -11.88 18.15 13.32
N ALA A 7 -11.87 17.85 14.61
CA ALA A 7 -10.92 18.43 15.56
C ALA A 7 -9.61 17.62 15.65
N VAL A 8 -9.64 16.32 15.34
CA VAL A 8 -8.47 15.44 15.53
C VAL A 8 -8.10 14.73 14.24
N LEU A 9 -9.00 13.93 13.67
CA LEU A 9 -8.68 13.06 12.55
C LEU A 9 -8.26 13.85 11.30
N TRP A 10 -9.01 14.91 10.95
CA TRP A 10 -8.73 15.71 9.77
C TRP A 10 -7.41 16.49 9.88
N PRO A 11 -7.15 17.25 10.97
CA PRO A 11 -5.84 17.90 11.17
C PRO A 11 -4.67 16.92 11.15
N LEU A 12 -4.84 15.72 11.71
CA LEU A 12 -3.84 14.66 11.72
C LEU A 12 -3.51 14.19 10.30
N LEU A 13 -4.54 13.89 9.51
CA LEU A 13 -4.39 13.43 8.14
C LEU A 13 -3.80 14.51 7.23
N GLU A 14 -4.18 15.78 7.41
CA GLU A 14 -3.54 16.91 6.73
C GLU A 14 -2.08 17.09 7.14
N ALA A 15 -1.77 16.97 8.43
CA ALA A 15 -0.40 17.08 8.93
C ALA A 15 0.48 15.98 8.34
N ALA A 16 -0.02 14.75 8.28
CA ALA A 16 0.70 13.61 7.71
C ALA A 16 1.04 13.80 6.22
N GLN A 17 0.16 14.44 5.45
CA GLN A 17 0.45 14.76 4.05
C GLN A 17 1.54 15.82 3.87
N ARG A 18 1.64 16.75 4.83
CA ARG A 18 2.59 17.87 4.79
C ARG A 18 3.97 17.52 5.36
N LEU A 19 4.17 16.30 5.86
CA LEU A 19 5.46 15.86 6.37
C LEU A 19 6.55 15.89 5.29
N PRO A 20 7.80 16.25 5.62
CA PRO A 20 8.96 16.03 4.77
C PRO A 20 9.20 14.54 4.45
N GLN A 21 9.95 14.24 3.38
CA GLN A 21 10.38 12.85 3.11
C GLN A 21 11.26 12.34 4.26
N GLY A 22 11.07 11.07 4.66
CA GLY A 22 11.81 10.45 5.76
C GLY A 22 11.33 10.82 7.17
N GLN A 23 10.37 11.74 7.32
CA GLN A 23 9.79 12.08 8.62
C GLN A 23 8.45 11.38 8.85
N GLY A 24 8.27 10.91 10.08
CA GLY A 24 7.03 10.31 10.57
C GLY A 24 6.41 11.16 11.67
N LEU A 25 5.10 10.97 11.89
CA LEU A 25 4.45 11.48 13.10
C LEU A 25 4.55 10.43 14.21
N GLU A 26 4.84 10.89 15.42
CA GLU A 26 4.92 10.06 16.61
C GLU A 26 3.80 10.43 17.58
N ALA A 27 3.11 9.42 18.10
CA ALA A 27 2.08 9.60 19.11
C ALA A 27 2.71 9.94 20.47
N ARG A 28 2.09 10.87 21.21
CA ARG A 28 2.46 11.20 22.58
C ARG A 28 1.25 11.23 23.48
N THR A 29 1.33 10.48 24.58
CA THR A 29 0.34 10.51 25.65
C THR A 29 0.94 11.19 26.87
N CYS A 30 0.34 12.29 27.31
CA CYS A 30 0.73 13.03 28.51
C CYS A 30 -0.36 12.86 29.57
N ALA A 31 0.01 12.34 30.74
CA ALA A 31 -0.85 12.32 31.91
C ALA A 31 -0.59 13.58 32.74
N ASP A 32 -1.60 14.44 32.85
CA ASP A 32 -1.56 15.59 33.74
C ASP A 32 -2.02 15.16 35.14
N ARG A 33 -1.08 15.15 36.09
CA ARG A 33 -1.34 14.76 37.48
C ARG A 33 -2.22 15.76 38.22
N SER A 34 -2.32 17.00 37.75
CA SER A 34 -3.11 18.06 38.39
C SER A 34 -4.60 17.97 38.05
N THR A 35 -4.93 17.53 36.84
CA THR A 35 -6.31 17.42 36.34
C THR A 35 -6.78 15.97 36.23
N SER A 36 -5.90 14.98 36.47
CA SER A 36 -6.15 13.55 36.19
C SER A 36 -6.50 13.28 34.71
N ALA A 37 -6.24 14.24 33.83
CA ALA A 37 -6.52 14.11 32.41
C ALA A 37 -5.38 13.39 31.69
N ILE A 38 -5.73 12.48 30.78
CA ILE A 38 -4.78 11.86 29.86
C ILE A 38 -5.02 12.49 28.49
N THR A 39 -3.98 13.12 27.95
CA THR A 39 -4.05 13.83 26.67
C THR A 39 -3.27 13.07 25.62
N TRP A 40 -3.88 12.82 24.46
CA TRP A 40 -3.23 12.27 23.28
C TRP A 40 -2.92 13.39 22.30
N THR A 41 -1.67 13.47 21.85
CA THR A 41 -1.18 14.42 20.87
C THR A 41 -0.21 13.72 19.91
N TRP A 42 0.21 14.42 18.86
CA TRP A 42 1.24 13.94 17.96
C TRP A 42 2.32 15.01 17.79
N VAL A 43 3.55 14.56 17.57
CA VAL A 43 4.68 15.41 17.22
C VAL A 43 5.33 14.91 15.94
N VAL A 44 6.05 15.79 15.25
CA VAL A 44 6.93 15.37 14.16
C VAL A 44 8.11 14.64 14.79
N GLY A 45 8.27 13.36 14.48
CA GLY A 45 9.41 12.56 14.92
C GLY A 45 10.69 13.13 14.34
N LYS A 46 11.76 13.16 15.14
CA LYS A 46 13.11 13.38 14.61
C LYS A 46 13.49 12.17 13.75
N GLU A 47 14.22 12.39 12.66
CA GLU A 47 14.66 11.36 11.71
C GLU A 47 14.97 10.03 12.41
N GLY A 48 14.09 9.06 12.19
CA GLY A 48 14.32 7.67 12.56
C GLY A 48 15.21 7.06 11.50
N VAL A 49 16.51 7.04 11.77
CA VAL A 49 17.47 6.08 11.21
C VAL A 49 16.84 4.70 11.41
N ASP A 50 16.27 4.13 10.34
CA ASP A 50 15.89 2.70 10.18
C ASP A 50 15.05 2.43 8.91
N ALA A 51 14.88 3.40 8.01
CA ALA A 51 14.28 3.18 6.68
C ALA A 51 15.28 2.66 5.62
N GLU A 52 16.52 2.35 5.98
CA GLU A 52 17.59 2.07 5.00
C GLU A 52 17.92 0.59 4.77
N ASN A 53 17.31 -0.37 5.49
CA ASN A 53 17.69 -1.78 5.35
C ASN A 53 16.51 -2.74 5.16
N LYS A 54 15.69 -2.53 4.12
CA LYS A 54 14.95 -3.61 3.42
C LYS A 54 14.79 -3.34 1.92
N ALA A 55 15.81 -2.79 1.27
CA ALA A 55 15.97 -2.97 -0.17
C ALA A 55 16.46 -4.40 -0.41
N GLY A 56 15.53 -5.35 -0.51
CA GLY A 56 15.81 -6.59 -1.24
C GLY A 56 16.23 -6.25 -2.67
N PRO A 57 17.08 -7.06 -3.33
CA PRO A 57 17.68 -6.70 -4.59
C PRO A 57 16.59 -6.34 -5.62
N GLN A 58 16.52 -5.05 -5.95
CA GLN A 58 15.73 -4.57 -7.08
C GLN A 58 16.34 -5.19 -8.34
N ALA A 59 15.71 -6.26 -8.80
CA ALA A 59 15.90 -6.70 -10.17
C ALA A 59 15.47 -5.53 -11.07
N ASN A 60 16.47 -5.01 -11.76
CA ASN A 60 16.41 -3.96 -12.77
C ASN A 60 15.28 -4.27 -13.77
N MET A 61 14.11 -3.68 -13.58
CA MET A 61 13.05 -3.59 -14.57
C MET A 61 12.51 -2.16 -14.54
N GLN A 62 13.30 -1.25 -15.13
CA GLN A 62 12.79 -0.01 -15.67
C GLN A 62 11.78 -0.36 -16.77
N VAL A 63 10.51 -0.46 -16.40
CA VAL A 63 9.42 -0.30 -17.36
C VAL A 63 9.03 1.18 -17.29
N ASP A 64 9.54 1.90 -18.28
CA ASP A 64 9.33 3.33 -18.51
C ASP A 64 7.82 3.59 -18.72
N SER A 65 7.09 3.75 -17.62
CA SER A 65 5.68 4.11 -17.65
C SER A 65 5.57 5.63 -17.74
N LYS A 66 5.85 6.16 -18.93
CA LYS A 66 5.42 7.52 -19.29
C LYS A 66 3.90 7.53 -19.38
N VAL A 67 3.25 7.94 -18.29
CA VAL A 67 1.90 8.50 -18.35
C VAL A 67 2.06 10.00 -18.15
N ASP A 68 1.64 10.72 -19.19
CA ASP A 68 1.67 12.17 -19.28
C ASP A 68 0.68 12.82 -18.30
N ASP A 69 1.06 14.02 -17.90
CA ASP A 69 0.23 15.16 -17.50
C ASP A 69 -0.75 15.02 -16.31
N HIS A 70 -0.22 15.25 -15.11
CA HIS A 70 -0.58 16.40 -14.27
C HIS A 70 0.44 16.47 -13.13
N LYS A 71 0.77 17.68 -12.66
CA LYS A 71 1.61 17.94 -11.47
C LYS A 71 0.93 17.43 -10.18
N ALA A 72 0.63 16.14 -10.09
CA ALA A 72 0.24 15.51 -8.85
C ALA A 72 1.47 15.53 -7.95
N LYS A 73 1.37 16.25 -6.83
CA LYS A 73 2.40 16.16 -5.78
C LYS A 73 2.63 14.69 -5.47
N PRO A 74 3.89 14.24 -5.27
CA PRO A 74 4.16 12.87 -4.88
C PRO A 74 3.33 12.56 -3.63
N ARG A 75 2.48 11.54 -3.73
CA ARG A 75 1.67 11.09 -2.62
C ARG A 75 2.60 10.47 -1.57
N ARG A 76 2.16 10.51 -0.32
CA ARG A 76 2.93 9.97 0.80
C ARG A 76 2.56 8.51 0.98
N ALA A 77 3.55 7.66 1.25
CA ALA A 77 3.30 6.27 1.60
C ALA A 77 2.40 6.22 2.85
N ALA A 78 1.32 5.43 2.82
CA ALA A 78 0.34 5.39 3.90
C ALA A 78 0.98 5.00 5.25
N GLN A 79 2.09 4.26 5.23
CA GLN A 79 2.83 3.81 6.41
C GLN A 79 3.25 4.97 7.34
N VAL A 80 3.36 6.21 6.84
CA VAL A 80 3.69 7.38 7.69
C VAL A 80 2.57 7.77 8.66
N VAL A 81 1.32 7.36 8.39
CA VAL A 81 0.14 7.77 9.17
C VAL A 81 -0.56 6.60 9.86
N LEU A 82 -0.45 5.37 9.34
CA LEU A 82 -1.12 4.20 9.92
C LEU A 82 -0.79 3.97 11.41
N PRO A 83 0.49 3.98 11.86
CA PRO A 83 0.80 3.78 13.27
C PRO A 83 0.16 4.84 14.17
N LEU A 84 0.07 6.07 13.67
CA LEU A 84 -0.53 7.17 14.40
C LEU A 84 -2.05 7.00 14.53
N LEU A 85 -2.73 6.58 13.44
CA LEU A 85 -4.15 6.26 13.48
C LEU A 85 -4.44 5.09 14.43
N GLU A 86 -3.62 4.05 14.41
CA GLU A 86 -3.73 2.92 15.35
C GLU A 86 -3.60 3.40 16.79
N SER A 87 -2.63 4.26 17.08
CA SER A 87 -2.44 4.81 18.44
C SER A 87 -3.61 5.69 18.88
N LEU A 88 -4.19 6.49 17.97
CA LEU A 88 -5.36 7.31 18.26
C LEU A 88 -6.56 6.43 18.61
N PHE A 89 -6.80 5.37 17.84
CA PHE A 89 -7.93 4.48 18.09
C PHE A 89 -7.72 3.60 19.33
N ALA A 90 -6.48 3.18 19.59
CA ALA A 90 -6.13 2.54 20.87
C ALA A 90 -6.42 3.46 22.05
N PHE A 91 -6.02 4.74 21.96
CA PHE A 91 -6.29 5.76 22.98
C PHE A 91 -7.80 5.99 23.18
N VAL A 92 -8.56 6.13 22.09
CA VAL A 92 -10.03 6.26 22.13
C VAL A 92 -10.67 5.03 22.77
N ARG A 93 -10.17 3.83 22.46
CA ARG A 93 -10.67 2.60 23.10
C ARG A 93 -10.42 2.63 24.60
N GLU A 94 -9.18 2.89 25.01
CA GLU A 94 -8.76 2.79 26.40
C GLU A 94 -9.39 3.87 27.29
N HIS A 95 -9.40 5.12 26.83
CA HIS A 95 -9.76 6.26 27.68
C HIS A 95 -11.13 6.88 27.39
N PHE A 96 -11.74 6.58 26.23
CA PHE A 96 -13.06 7.14 25.88
C PHE A 96 -14.16 6.08 25.87
N ALA A 97 -13.96 4.98 25.15
CA ALA A 97 -14.94 3.89 25.11
C ALA A 97 -14.83 2.96 26.34
N GLY A 98 -13.66 2.91 26.98
CA GLY A 98 -13.34 1.96 28.04
C GLY A 98 -13.59 0.52 27.60
N ASN A 99 -14.21 -0.27 28.47
CA ASN A 99 -14.59 -1.67 28.18
C ASN A 99 -15.88 -1.78 27.34
N CYS A 100 -16.48 -0.67 26.87
CA CYS A 100 -17.72 -0.70 26.13
C CYS A 100 -17.46 -0.82 24.62
N SER A 101 -17.33 -2.06 24.13
CA SER A 101 -17.13 -2.36 22.70
C SER A 101 -18.20 -1.76 21.79
N SER A 102 -19.44 -1.63 22.27
CA SER A 102 -20.54 -1.03 21.51
C SER A 102 -20.33 0.45 21.17
N VAL A 103 -19.74 1.23 22.08
CA VAL A 103 -19.41 2.65 21.84
C VAL A 103 -18.29 2.76 20.82
N TYR A 104 -17.27 1.91 20.96
CA TYR A 104 -16.14 1.88 20.03
C TYR A 104 -16.55 1.49 18.61
N GLY A 105 -17.37 0.45 18.45
CA GLY A 105 -17.93 0.07 17.15
C GLY A 105 -18.88 1.13 16.57
N THR A 106 -19.62 1.87 17.40
CA THR A 106 -20.47 2.99 16.95
C THR A 106 -19.63 4.16 16.42
N LEU A 107 -18.49 4.44 17.06
CA LEU A 107 -17.52 5.42 16.55
C LEU A 107 -16.94 4.97 15.21
N GLY A 108 -16.53 3.71 15.11
CA GLY A 108 -15.95 3.17 13.87
C GLY A 108 -16.90 3.19 12.69
N LYS A 109 -18.19 2.85 12.88
CA LYS A 109 -19.23 3.00 11.83
C LYS A 109 -19.31 4.41 11.22
N ARG A 110 -18.97 5.44 12.00
CA ARG A 110 -19.04 6.85 11.55
C ARG A 110 -17.70 7.39 11.06
N LEU A 111 -16.59 6.91 11.60
CA LEU A 111 -15.25 7.42 11.31
C LEU A 111 -14.53 6.63 10.23
N TRP A 112 -14.80 5.34 10.11
CA TRP A 112 -14.10 4.45 9.18
C TRP A 112 -14.33 4.82 7.71
N PRO A 113 -15.57 4.98 7.19
CA PRO A 113 -15.78 5.26 5.77
C PRO A 113 -15.05 6.52 5.26
N PRO A 114 -15.14 7.69 5.92
CA PRO A 114 -14.43 8.88 5.45
C PRO A 114 -12.91 8.74 5.61
N MET A 115 -12.43 8.04 6.64
CA MET A 115 -11.00 7.81 6.83
C MET A 115 -10.42 6.90 5.75
N ALA A 116 -11.06 5.75 5.50
CA ALA A 116 -10.63 4.80 4.47
C ALA A 116 -10.62 5.48 3.09
N SER A 117 -11.67 6.24 2.76
CA SER A 117 -11.73 7.00 1.52
C SER A 117 -10.58 8.00 1.40
N TYR A 118 -10.26 8.72 2.48
CA TYR A 118 -9.16 9.68 2.50
C TYR A 118 -7.79 9.02 2.33
N LEU A 119 -7.56 7.88 3.01
CA LEU A 119 -6.34 7.10 2.88
C LEU A 119 -6.12 6.65 1.43
N LEU A 120 -7.16 6.09 0.81
CA LEU A 120 -7.11 5.63 -0.58
C LEU A 120 -6.93 6.78 -1.59
N GLN A 121 -7.46 7.96 -1.30
CA GLN A 121 -7.41 9.11 -2.22
C GLN A 121 -6.08 9.85 -2.17
N HIS A 122 -5.44 9.94 -1.00
CA HIS A 122 -4.35 10.87 -0.78
C HIS A 122 -3.01 10.26 -0.39
N PHE A 123 -2.97 8.96 -0.09
CA PHE A 123 -1.74 8.25 0.23
C PHE A 123 -1.46 7.17 -0.81
N ASP A 124 -0.19 6.84 -0.96
CA ASP A 124 0.24 5.66 -1.71
C ASP A 124 0.12 4.45 -0.79
N THR A 125 -0.84 3.59 -1.12
CA THR A 125 -1.25 2.47 -0.28
C THR A 125 -0.57 1.17 -0.66
N CYS A 126 -0.16 1.02 -1.93
CA CYS A 126 0.31 -0.26 -2.48
C CYS A 126 1.76 -0.24 -2.98
N ASP A 127 2.37 0.93 -3.21
CA ASP A 127 3.65 1.03 -3.93
C ASP A 127 4.88 0.65 -3.08
N SER A 128 4.83 0.87 -1.76
CA SER A 128 5.96 0.67 -0.86
C SER A 128 6.09 -0.78 -0.36
N ASP A 129 4.98 -1.43 0.00
CA ASP A 129 4.95 -2.76 0.62
C ASP A 129 3.92 -3.70 -0.01
N GLY A 130 3.42 -3.38 -1.21
CA GLY A 130 2.40 -4.17 -1.89
C GLY A 130 1.04 -4.14 -1.19
N GLY A 131 0.78 -3.18 -0.29
CA GLY A 131 -0.47 -3.03 0.45
C GLY A 131 -0.53 -3.75 1.79
N ALA A 132 0.55 -4.40 2.22
CA ALA A 132 0.57 -5.20 3.45
C ALA A 132 0.26 -4.37 4.71
N GLY A 133 0.80 -3.14 4.81
CA GLY A 133 0.54 -2.25 5.95
C GLY A 133 -0.92 -1.84 6.05
N ILE A 134 -1.56 -1.55 4.91
CA ILE A 134 -2.98 -1.18 4.84
C ILE A 134 -3.89 -2.36 5.20
N GLU A 135 -3.59 -3.57 4.73
CA GLU A 135 -4.31 -4.79 5.11
C GLU A 135 -4.17 -5.08 6.61
N ARG A 136 -2.95 -4.93 7.16
CA ARG A 136 -2.70 -5.08 8.60
C ARG A 136 -3.49 -4.06 9.41
N PHE A 137 -3.55 -2.81 8.96
CA PHE A 137 -4.33 -1.77 9.62
C PHE A 137 -5.83 -2.10 9.65
N GLU A 138 -6.41 -2.52 8.53
CA GLU A 138 -7.83 -2.95 8.48
C GLU A 138 -8.06 -4.16 9.40
N HIS A 139 -7.16 -5.14 9.38
CA HIS A 139 -7.23 -6.30 10.27
C HIS A 139 -7.17 -5.91 11.75
N ASN A 140 -6.29 -4.97 12.12
CA ASN A 140 -6.19 -4.46 13.48
C ASN A 140 -7.48 -3.76 13.92
N MET A 141 -8.05 -2.90 13.07
CA MET A 141 -9.32 -2.23 13.37
C MET A 141 -10.48 -3.22 13.53
N HIS A 142 -10.48 -4.29 12.74
CA HIS A 142 -11.44 -5.39 12.88
C HIS A 142 -11.25 -6.14 14.20
N ALA A 143 -10.01 -6.54 14.53
CA ALA A 143 -9.69 -7.28 15.76
C ALA A 143 -10.03 -6.50 17.04
N HIS A 144 -10.16 -5.18 16.94
CA HIS A 144 -10.50 -4.29 18.05
C HIS A 144 -11.99 -3.91 18.09
N ASP A 145 -12.85 -4.53 17.26
CA ASP A 145 -14.28 -4.21 17.12
C ASP A 145 -14.56 -2.77 16.65
N PHE A 146 -13.57 -2.08 16.06
CA PHE A 146 -13.80 -0.75 15.48
C PHE A 146 -14.66 -0.86 14.23
N ILE A 147 -14.37 -1.87 13.40
CA ILE A 147 -15.10 -2.17 12.17
C ILE A 147 -15.60 -3.62 12.18
N THR A 148 -16.64 -3.89 11.42
CA THR A 148 -17.24 -5.24 11.34
C THR A 148 -16.49 -6.12 10.36
N ALA A 149 -16.62 -7.44 10.47
CA ALA A 149 -16.03 -8.43 9.53
C ALA A 149 -16.44 -8.26 8.06
N LYS A 150 -17.52 -7.51 7.82
CA LYS A 150 -18.02 -7.20 6.47
C LYS A 150 -17.28 -6.01 5.84
N GLU A 151 -16.67 -5.15 6.64
CA GLU A 151 -15.85 -4.04 6.15
C GLU A 151 -14.52 -4.60 5.63
N ARG A 152 -14.31 -4.47 4.31
CA ARG A 152 -13.11 -4.94 3.60
C ARG A 152 -12.66 -3.92 2.56
N THR A 153 -12.91 -2.65 2.84
CA THR A 153 -12.73 -1.56 1.87
C THR A 153 -11.26 -1.44 1.48
N LEU A 154 -10.36 -1.56 2.46
CA LEU A 154 -8.93 -1.43 2.23
C LEU A 154 -8.32 -2.71 1.63
N SER A 155 -8.64 -3.89 2.16
CA SER A 155 -8.18 -5.16 1.60
C SER A 155 -8.70 -5.39 0.18
N ARG A 156 -9.93 -4.97 -0.15
CA ARG A 156 -10.44 -5.03 -1.52
C ARG A 156 -9.60 -4.17 -2.46
N HIS A 157 -9.29 -2.93 -2.08
CA HIS A 157 -8.44 -2.06 -2.88
C HIS A 157 -7.06 -2.68 -3.14
N VAL A 158 -6.43 -3.27 -2.12
CA VAL A 158 -5.14 -3.95 -2.25
C VAL A 158 -5.24 -5.16 -3.19
N HIS A 159 -6.31 -5.96 -3.06
CA HIS A 159 -6.56 -7.09 -3.95
C HIS A 159 -6.71 -6.64 -5.41
N ASP A 160 -7.53 -5.62 -5.66
CA ASP A 160 -7.77 -5.08 -7.01
C ASP A 160 -6.49 -4.50 -7.61
N HIS A 161 -5.68 -3.81 -6.79
CA HIS A 161 -4.38 -3.28 -7.22
C HIS A 161 -3.41 -4.40 -7.59
N ARG A 162 -3.28 -5.43 -6.75
CA ARG A 162 -2.42 -6.60 -7.03
C ARG A 162 -2.88 -7.34 -8.29
N HIS A 163 -4.19 -7.51 -8.47
CA HIS A 163 -4.76 -8.12 -9.66
C HIS A 163 -4.44 -7.31 -10.92
N ALA A 164 -4.69 -5.99 -10.90
CA ALA A 164 -4.39 -5.10 -12.02
C ALA A 164 -2.89 -5.08 -12.35
N PHE A 165 -2.02 -5.08 -11.34
CA PHE A 165 -0.57 -5.18 -11.52
C PHE A 165 -0.16 -6.52 -12.14
N GLY A 166 -0.75 -7.63 -11.69
CA GLY A 166 -0.53 -8.96 -12.24
C GLY A 166 -0.93 -9.04 -13.72
N GLU A 167 -2.10 -8.52 -14.07
CA GLU A 167 -2.59 -8.46 -15.45
C GLU A 167 -1.67 -7.61 -16.35
N LYS A 168 -1.25 -6.43 -15.88
CA LYS A 168 -0.28 -5.59 -16.61
C LYS A 168 1.05 -6.32 -16.84
N ARG A 169 1.57 -6.99 -15.82
CA ARG A 169 2.81 -7.77 -15.93
C ARG A 169 2.66 -8.92 -16.92
N ARG A 170 1.55 -9.65 -16.86
CA ARG A 170 1.23 -10.73 -17.80
C ARG A 170 1.18 -10.20 -19.24
N ALA A 171 0.49 -9.10 -19.47
CA ALA A 171 0.41 -8.46 -20.78
C ALA A 171 1.78 -8.02 -21.30
N SER A 172 2.61 -7.42 -20.43
CA SER A 172 3.98 -7.01 -20.77
C SER A 172 4.85 -8.20 -21.19
N LEU A 173 4.82 -9.29 -20.40
CA LEU A 173 5.57 -10.50 -20.72
C LEU A 173 5.11 -11.16 -22.03
N LEU A 174 3.80 -11.20 -22.29
CA LEU A 174 3.26 -11.71 -23.54
C LEU A 174 3.68 -10.83 -24.74
N ALA A 175 3.71 -9.51 -24.57
CA ALA A 175 4.19 -8.59 -25.59
C ALA A 175 5.70 -8.76 -25.85
N GLU A 176 6.49 -8.96 -24.80
CA GLU A 176 7.90 -9.28 -24.91
C GLU A 176 8.09 -10.59 -25.69
N VAL A 177 7.52 -11.71 -25.23
CA VAL A 177 7.62 -13.02 -25.91
C VAL A 177 7.20 -12.93 -27.38
N ARG A 178 6.11 -12.22 -27.69
CA ARG A 178 5.70 -11.97 -29.07
C ARG A 178 6.77 -11.22 -29.86
N GLY A 179 7.42 -10.22 -29.27
CA GLY A 179 8.55 -9.51 -29.87
C GLY A 179 9.75 -10.41 -30.14
N TRP A 180 10.03 -11.39 -29.28
CA TRP A 180 11.07 -12.39 -29.51
C TRP A 180 10.68 -13.32 -30.66
N LEU A 181 9.47 -13.89 -30.64
CA LEU A 181 8.97 -14.77 -31.71
C LEU A 181 8.99 -14.09 -33.09
N LEU A 182 8.58 -12.82 -33.18
CA LEU A 182 8.61 -12.07 -34.44
C LEU A 182 10.03 -11.71 -34.90
N ARG A 183 11.01 -11.67 -34.00
CA ARG A 183 12.43 -11.53 -34.36
C ARG A 183 13.02 -12.86 -34.81
N ASP A 184 12.64 -13.96 -34.16
CA ASP A 184 13.13 -15.30 -34.47
C ASP A 184 12.53 -15.86 -35.76
N ASP A 185 11.30 -15.50 -36.13
CA ASP A 185 10.70 -15.81 -37.45
C ASP A 185 11.48 -15.20 -38.64
N ALA A 186 12.42 -14.28 -38.39
CA ALA A 186 13.32 -13.74 -39.42
C ALA A 186 14.62 -14.55 -39.58
N MET A 187 14.91 -15.52 -38.70
CA MET A 187 16.03 -16.45 -38.85
C MET A 187 15.52 -17.84 -39.24
N LEU A 188 15.24 -18.01 -40.54
CA LEU A 188 15.33 -19.34 -41.15
C LEU A 188 16.75 -19.84 -40.89
N VAL A 189 16.94 -20.78 -39.97
CA VAL A 189 18.21 -21.48 -39.81
C VAL A 189 18.36 -22.35 -41.07
N PRO A 190 19.32 -22.05 -41.96
CA PRO A 190 19.58 -22.93 -43.09
C PRO A 190 20.22 -24.21 -42.54
N VAL A 191 19.40 -25.23 -42.34
CA VAL A 191 19.90 -26.56 -42.00
C VAL A 191 20.56 -27.11 -43.26
N CYS A 192 21.89 -27.25 -43.22
CA CYS A 192 22.65 -27.92 -44.26
C CYS A 192 22.73 -29.41 -43.91
N ASP A 193 22.27 -30.27 -44.81
CA ASP A 193 22.27 -31.74 -44.62
C ASP A 193 23.68 -32.35 -44.47
N ALA A 194 24.74 -31.56 -44.67
CA ALA A 194 26.13 -31.98 -44.46
C ALA A 194 26.54 -32.02 -42.98
N ASP A 195 25.90 -31.21 -42.14
CA ASP A 195 26.32 -30.99 -40.74
C ASP A 195 25.42 -31.72 -39.72
N GLU A 196 24.28 -32.27 -40.14
CA GLU A 196 23.36 -33.03 -39.27
C GLU A 196 23.07 -34.46 -39.80
N PRO A 197 23.76 -35.49 -39.27
CA PRO A 197 23.46 -36.88 -39.62
C PRO A 197 22.09 -37.29 -39.08
N GLY A 198 21.11 -37.48 -39.99
CA GLY A 198 19.74 -37.89 -39.65
C GLY A 198 18.62 -36.93 -40.11
N SER A 199 18.95 -35.90 -40.90
CA SER A 199 17.97 -34.95 -41.43
C SER A 199 16.82 -35.62 -42.20
N VAL A 200 15.60 -35.11 -42.00
CA VAL A 200 14.34 -35.65 -42.57
C VAL A 200 14.34 -35.59 -44.11
N THR A 201 15.07 -34.65 -44.71
CA THR A 201 15.24 -34.56 -46.18
C THR A 201 15.99 -35.75 -46.76
N GLN A 202 16.93 -36.36 -46.02
CA GLN A 202 17.63 -37.59 -46.44
C GLN A 202 16.72 -38.83 -46.38
N LEU A 203 15.71 -38.84 -45.49
CA LEU A 203 14.74 -39.93 -45.39
C LEU A 203 13.75 -39.96 -46.56
N LEU A 204 13.54 -38.83 -47.24
CA LEU A 204 12.62 -38.71 -48.38
C LEU A 204 13.28 -38.99 -49.74
N GLN A 205 14.61 -39.21 -49.77
CA GLN A 205 15.36 -39.55 -51.00
C GLN A 205 15.55 -41.06 -51.20
N LYS A 206 14.84 -41.90 -50.44
CA LYS A 206 14.80 -43.36 -50.63
C LYS A 206 13.50 -43.82 -51.27
#